data_AF-A0AAU2UTG4-F1
#
_entry.id   AF-A0AAU2UTG4-F1
#
_cell.length_a   1.000
_cell.length_b   1.000
_cell.length_c   1.000
_cell.angle_alpha   90.00
_cell.angle_beta   90.00
_cell.angle_gamma   90.00
#
_symmetry.space_group_name_H-M   'P 1'
#
loop_
_entity.id
_entity.type
_entity.pdbx_description
1 polymer ?
#
loop_
_entity_poly.entity_id
_entity_poly.type
_entity_poly.pdbx_seq_one_letter_code
_entity_poly.pdbx_strand_id
1 'polypeptide(L)'
;MEGPGAPSLQTLVAQAALIRAAQHHGVRRAVTFHHKVADAAEFPRTLPAAVRRLAPRLPVPDTAHVHGGMDHGLRDEILDSLRNPHPGTWSTVSNARCLGEGTDIPAIDAVLFAHPKTSGVDIVQAVGRALRPHPDAPGDSTVIVPIIVPEEDGEIGDLDAGAYTTLWQIVRALRAHDEPLGIALDTSRAHLHSTDDPPLPAKITVELPAGAADRLLAQVQLLMVRQVTSPWWEGYGHATTYREQHNHLDVPAEHVTDTGHRLGRWILNARKHHRKGWMPADRITALDRLGMIWDPDQHRFETALTYHAAHGHLAVPQAHRTDDGYPLGTRINVLRRTYAQGRLTQERIDALDELGMVWHTRDQANEQLIRHARAYHSAHGHLRVPHDHVTEDGYPLGSTLKIRRSRYAHGDVHADVVQALDELGMIWDLRQARFADGLAACHRYRERHGDLRVPVTFIDPEGYNLGDFIAYQRALHAGTVRDRAGRTRTLLPRTPGRPR
;
A
#
# COMPACT_ATOMS: atom_id res chain seq x y z
N MET A 1 49.30 15.71 -24.99
CA MET A 1 50.32 16.76 -25.18
C MET A 1 49.81 18.03 -24.52
N GLU A 2 50.26 18.29 -23.29
CA GLU A 2 49.97 19.54 -22.58
C GLU A 2 51.13 20.51 -22.81
N GLY A 3 50.90 21.53 -23.65
CA GLY A 3 51.82 22.66 -23.80
C GLY A 3 51.54 23.75 -22.75
N PRO A 4 52.53 24.54 -22.33
CA PRO A 4 52.33 25.64 -21.40
C PRO A 4 51.41 26.70 -22.04
N GLY A 5 50.21 26.87 -21.49
CA GLY A 5 49.19 27.82 -21.97
C GLY A 5 47.94 27.19 -22.60
N ALA A 6 47.81 25.85 -22.60
CA ALA A 6 46.56 25.19 -22.96
C ALA A 6 45.56 25.24 -21.78
N PRO A 7 44.28 25.58 -22.01
CA PRO A 7 43.27 25.59 -20.96
C PRO A 7 43.08 24.20 -20.36
N SER A 8 42.77 24.16 -19.06
CA SER A 8 42.49 22.90 -18.36
C SER A 8 41.32 22.15 -19.02
N LEU A 9 41.28 20.82 -18.86
CA LEU A 9 40.17 20.01 -19.36
C LEU A 9 38.81 20.52 -18.84
N GLN A 10 38.73 20.90 -17.56
CA GLN A 10 37.51 21.44 -16.97
C GLN A 10 37.10 22.77 -17.63
N THR A 11 38.04 23.66 -17.90
CA THR A 11 37.78 24.92 -18.63
C THR A 11 37.24 24.64 -20.02
N LEU A 12 37.83 23.70 -20.76
CA LEU A 12 37.37 23.30 -22.09
C LEU A 12 35.94 22.72 -22.07
N VAL A 13 35.64 21.85 -21.11
CA VAL A 13 34.31 21.24 -20.96
C VAL A 13 33.27 22.30 -20.57
N ALA A 14 33.62 23.21 -19.66
CA ALA A 14 32.75 24.33 -19.29
C ALA A 14 32.47 25.27 -20.48
N GLN A 15 33.47 25.56 -21.31
CA GLN A 15 33.29 26.35 -22.53
C GLN A 15 32.39 25.63 -23.54
N ALA A 16 32.62 24.35 -23.79
CA ALA A 16 31.79 23.55 -24.68
C ALA A 16 30.32 23.51 -24.20
N ALA A 17 30.09 23.34 -22.90
CA ALA A 17 28.75 23.36 -22.30
C ALA A 17 28.06 24.72 -22.48
N LEU A 18 28.76 25.83 -22.23
CA LEU A 18 28.22 27.17 -22.41
C LEU A 18 27.89 27.47 -23.89
N ILE A 19 28.78 27.06 -24.81
CA ILE A 19 28.57 27.24 -26.25
C ILE A 19 27.32 26.49 -26.71
N ARG A 20 27.16 25.22 -26.29
CA ARG A 20 25.98 24.41 -26.62
C ARG A 20 24.72 25.04 -26.05
N ALA A 21 24.74 25.48 -24.78
CA ALA A 21 23.61 26.15 -24.18
C ALA A 21 23.24 27.45 -24.92
N ALA A 22 24.22 28.23 -25.37
CA ALA A 22 23.97 29.41 -26.19
C ALA A 22 23.32 29.08 -27.54
N GLN A 23 23.69 27.95 -28.17
CA GLN A 23 23.08 27.51 -29.42
C GLN A 23 21.65 26.99 -29.25
N HIS A 24 21.39 26.23 -28.18
CA HIS A 24 20.12 25.51 -28.01
C HIS A 24 19.07 26.28 -27.18
N HIS A 25 19.52 27.08 -26.21
CA HIS A 25 18.64 27.80 -25.27
C HIS A 25 18.67 29.32 -25.46
N GLY A 26 19.43 29.83 -26.45
CA GLY A 26 19.42 31.26 -26.78
C GLY A 26 20.02 32.16 -25.69
N VAL A 27 20.99 31.64 -24.92
CA VAL A 27 21.68 32.37 -23.85
C VAL A 27 22.27 33.68 -24.38
N ARG A 28 21.93 34.81 -23.74
CA ARG A 28 22.47 36.13 -24.09
C ARG A 28 23.33 36.75 -23.00
N ARG A 29 23.10 36.39 -21.74
CA ARG A 29 23.74 36.99 -20.56
C ARG A 29 24.11 35.87 -19.58
N ALA A 30 25.38 35.47 -19.62
CA ALA A 30 25.88 34.36 -18.81
C ALA A 30 26.83 34.82 -17.69
N VAL A 31 26.68 34.23 -16.50
CA VAL A 31 27.70 34.32 -15.44
C VAL A 31 28.32 32.94 -15.22
N THR A 32 29.65 32.88 -15.19
CA THR A 32 30.38 31.63 -14.98
C THR A 32 31.13 31.66 -13.65
N PHE A 33 30.95 30.62 -12.83
CA PHE A 33 31.57 30.48 -11.51
C PHE A 33 32.72 29.48 -11.53
N HIS A 34 33.87 29.91 -11.04
CA HIS A 34 35.11 29.14 -11.01
C HIS A 34 35.66 29.03 -9.58
N HIS A 35 36.48 28.01 -9.35
CA HIS A 35 37.08 27.77 -8.03
C HIS A 35 38.26 28.71 -7.75
N LYS A 36 39.14 28.94 -8.74
CA LYS A 36 40.31 29.82 -8.63
C LYS A 36 40.17 31.05 -9.53
N VAL A 37 40.79 32.15 -9.10
CA VAL A 37 40.86 33.40 -9.87
C VAL A 37 41.59 33.19 -11.20
N ALA A 38 42.64 32.37 -11.23
CA ALA A 38 43.38 32.05 -12.45
C ALA A 38 42.49 31.39 -13.53
N ASP A 39 41.71 30.38 -13.14
CA ASP A 39 40.78 29.68 -14.05
C ASP A 39 39.68 30.64 -14.56
N ALA A 40 39.16 31.49 -13.66
CA ALA A 40 38.19 32.52 -14.02
C ALA A 40 38.77 33.53 -15.02
N ALA A 41 40.03 33.94 -14.87
CA ALA A 41 40.69 34.86 -15.79
C ALA A 41 41.05 34.21 -17.14
N GLU A 42 41.35 32.90 -17.14
CA GLU A 42 41.66 32.14 -18.36
C GLU A 42 40.42 31.91 -19.24
N PHE A 43 39.26 31.64 -18.63
CA PHE A 43 38.02 31.33 -19.32
C PHE A 43 37.61 32.36 -20.41
N PRO A 44 37.51 33.68 -20.12
CA PRO A 44 37.12 34.67 -21.12
C PRO A 44 38.17 34.89 -22.20
N ARG A 45 39.46 34.64 -21.92
CA ARG A 45 40.54 34.75 -22.92
C ARG A 45 40.47 33.65 -23.98
N THR A 46 40.06 32.45 -23.57
CA THR A 46 40.10 31.25 -24.42
C THR A 46 38.74 30.95 -25.07
N LEU A 47 37.63 31.44 -24.50
CA LEU A 47 36.27 31.21 -25.02
C LEU A 47 36.07 31.69 -26.48
N PRO A 48 36.55 32.87 -26.93
CA PRO A 48 36.39 33.30 -28.31
C PRO A 48 36.96 32.32 -29.34
N ALA A 49 38.11 31.72 -29.03
CA ALA A 49 38.72 30.70 -29.89
C ALA A 49 37.92 29.40 -29.87
N ALA A 50 37.39 29.01 -28.71
CA ALA A 50 36.51 27.84 -28.57
C ALA A 50 35.20 28.02 -29.37
N VAL A 51 34.55 29.19 -29.32
CA VAL A 51 33.33 29.49 -30.07
C VAL A 51 33.58 29.36 -31.58
N ARG A 52 34.65 29.97 -32.10
CA ARG A 52 35.00 29.88 -33.53
C ARG A 52 35.22 28.43 -33.98
N ARG A 53 35.73 27.57 -33.10
CA ARG A 53 36.05 26.18 -33.40
C ARG A 53 34.82 25.27 -33.30
N LEU A 54 34.05 25.39 -32.22
CA LEU A 54 32.96 24.47 -31.88
C LEU A 54 31.61 24.91 -32.45
N ALA A 55 31.39 26.21 -32.60
CA ALA A 55 30.14 26.79 -33.10
C ALA A 55 30.40 27.97 -34.05
N PRO A 56 30.91 27.72 -35.28
CA PRO A 56 31.30 28.79 -36.20
C PRO A 56 30.16 29.74 -36.62
N ARG A 57 28.90 29.31 -36.44
CA ARG A 57 27.69 30.09 -36.72
C ARG A 57 27.23 30.96 -35.55
N LEU A 58 27.75 30.72 -34.35
CA LEU A 58 27.42 31.50 -33.16
C LEU A 58 28.31 32.76 -33.13
N PRO A 59 27.75 33.95 -32.88
CA PRO A 59 28.54 35.16 -32.67
C PRO A 59 29.57 34.97 -31.55
N VAL A 60 30.74 35.58 -31.69
CA VAL A 60 31.75 35.58 -30.62
C VAL A 60 31.26 36.46 -29.48
N PRO A 61 31.18 35.95 -28.24
CA PRO A 61 30.67 36.72 -27.12
C PRO A 61 31.62 37.82 -26.68
N ASP A 62 31.04 38.86 -26.09
CA ASP A 62 31.77 39.80 -25.25
C ASP A 62 32.13 39.09 -23.94
N THR A 63 33.42 39.01 -23.63
CA THR A 63 33.91 38.27 -22.46
C THR A 63 34.63 39.18 -21.47
N ALA A 64 34.33 39.01 -20.20
CA ALA A 64 35.00 39.74 -19.12
C ALA A 64 35.21 38.86 -17.88
N HIS A 65 36.09 39.30 -16.99
CA HIS A 65 36.40 38.63 -15.72
C HIS A 65 36.28 39.62 -14.57
N VAL A 66 35.64 39.23 -13.47
CA VAL A 66 35.59 39.98 -12.22
C VAL A 66 36.29 39.20 -11.10
N HIS A 67 37.10 39.89 -10.30
CA HIS A 67 37.71 39.36 -9.07
C HIS A 67 37.62 40.35 -7.91
N GLY A 68 37.82 39.85 -6.68
CA GLY A 68 37.60 40.62 -5.45
C GLY A 68 38.46 41.88 -5.32
N GLY A 69 39.69 41.85 -5.82
CA GLY A 69 40.62 42.99 -5.81
C GLY A 69 40.49 43.99 -6.96
N MET A 70 39.45 43.88 -7.79
CA MET A 70 39.19 44.81 -8.90
C MET A 70 38.60 46.13 -8.39
N ASP A 71 38.97 47.25 -9.02
CA ASP A 71 38.38 48.57 -8.77
C ASP A 71 36.85 48.55 -8.96
N HIS A 72 36.14 49.33 -8.15
CA HIS A 72 34.68 49.37 -8.16
C HIS A 72 34.13 49.92 -9.48
N GLY A 73 34.72 50.96 -10.05
CA GLY A 73 34.27 51.53 -11.33
C GLY A 73 34.43 50.55 -12.48
N LEU A 74 35.58 49.87 -12.57
CA LEU A 74 35.81 48.85 -13.59
C LEU A 74 34.86 47.65 -13.44
N ARG A 75 34.55 47.26 -12.21
CA ARG A 75 33.56 46.20 -11.94
C ARG A 75 32.17 46.59 -12.45
N ASP A 76 31.75 47.83 -12.17
CA ASP A 76 30.44 48.33 -12.58
C ASP A 76 30.33 48.42 -14.12
N GLU A 77 31.39 48.89 -14.80
CA GLU A 77 31.47 48.88 -16.27
C GLU A 77 31.31 47.47 -16.87
N ILE A 78 31.98 46.47 -16.27
CA ILE A 78 31.85 45.07 -16.71
C ILE A 78 30.41 44.56 -16.49
N LEU A 79 29.82 44.84 -15.33
CA LEU A 79 28.45 44.40 -15.03
C LEU A 79 27.41 45.10 -15.90
N ASP A 80 27.63 46.35 -16.30
CA ASP A 80 26.79 47.08 -17.24
C ASP A 80 26.88 46.50 -18.66
N SER A 81 28.06 46.06 -19.08
CA SER A 81 28.22 45.33 -20.36
C SER A 81 27.45 44.01 -20.38
N LEU A 82 27.37 43.32 -19.23
CA LEU A 82 26.58 42.09 -19.08
C LEU A 82 25.07 42.36 -19.11
N ARG A 83 24.63 43.47 -18.52
CA ARG A 83 23.24 43.92 -18.54
C ARG A 83 22.78 44.21 -19.97
N ASN A 84 23.62 44.89 -20.74
CA ASN A 84 23.32 45.37 -22.09
C ASN A 84 24.32 44.82 -23.13
N PRO A 85 24.21 43.54 -23.53
CA PRO A 85 25.03 42.97 -24.59
C PRO A 85 24.91 43.75 -25.90
N HIS A 86 26.00 43.87 -26.66
CA HIS A 86 25.94 44.52 -27.97
C HIS A 86 24.93 43.82 -28.91
N PRO A 87 24.25 44.57 -29.80
CA PRO A 87 23.29 43.99 -30.74
C PRO A 87 23.93 42.89 -31.60
N GLY A 88 23.28 41.73 -31.68
CA GLY A 88 23.77 40.59 -32.46
C GLY A 88 24.87 39.76 -31.79
N THR A 89 25.21 40.05 -30.53
CA THR A 89 26.08 39.21 -29.71
C THR A 89 25.46 38.89 -28.36
N TRP A 90 26.22 38.17 -27.54
CA TRP A 90 25.93 37.73 -26.19
C TRP A 90 27.13 38.02 -25.29
N SER A 91 26.91 38.11 -23.99
CA SER A 91 27.95 38.52 -23.04
C SER A 91 28.12 37.48 -21.94
N THR A 92 29.35 37.28 -21.50
CA THR A 92 29.68 36.39 -20.40
C THR A 92 30.69 37.00 -19.44
N VAL A 93 30.39 36.89 -18.15
CA VAL A 93 31.29 37.33 -17.07
C VAL A 93 31.74 36.12 -16.25
N SER A 94 33.05 35.90 -16.18
CA SER A 94 33.63 34.89 -15.30
C SER A 94 34.01 35.46 -13.95
N ASN A 95 33.83 34.67 -12.89
CA ASN A 95 34.14 35.10 -11.54
C ASN A 95 34.66 33.96 -10.66
N ALA A 96 35.41 34.33 -9.62
CA ALA A 96 35.81 33.43 -8.54
C ALA A 96 35.52 34.09 -7.19
N ARG A 97 34.49 33.60 -6.50
CA ARG A 97 34.07 34.01 -5.13
C ARG A 97 33.77 35.50 -4.92
N CYS A 98 33.61 36.30 -5.96
CA CYS A 98 33.42 37.77 -5.84
C CYS A 98 32.00 38.26 -6.20
N LEU A 99 31.17 37.40 -6.80
CA LEU A 99 29.77 37.70 -7.15
C LEU A 99 28.77 36.92 -6.27
N GLY A 100 29.18 36.49 -5.07
CA GLY A 100 28.32 35.74 -4.14
C GLY A 100 27.39 36.64 -3.32
N GLU A 101 27.95 37.31 -2.31
CA GLU A 101 27.22 38.15 -1.35
C GLU A 101 27.46 39.64 -1.60
N GLY A 102 26.42 40.47 -1.44
CA GLY A 102 26.53 41.94 -1.45
C GLY A 102 26.67 42.64 -2.80
N THR A 103 26.96 41.93 -3.89
CA THR A 103 27.08 42.52 -5.25
C THR A 103 25.72 42.51 -5.98
N ASP A 104 25.33 43.61 -6.63
CA ASP A 104 24.16 43.64 -7.52
C ASP A 104 24.52 43.02 -8.87
N ILE A 105 24.05 41.81 -9.14
CA ILE A 105 24.24 41.17 -10.46
C ILE A 105 23.01 41.54 -11.29
N PRO A 106 23.18 42.03 -12.54
CA PRO A 106 22.07 42.27 -13.43
C PRO A 106 21.26 40.99 -13.67
N ALA A 107 20.02 41.13 -14.15
CA ALA A 107 19.23 39.98 -14.55
C ALA A 107 19.96 39.21 -15.67
N ILE A 108 20.18 37.93 -15.45
CA ILE A 108 20.92 37.03 -16.34
C ILE A 108 20.03 35.87 -16.77
N ASP A 109 20.27 35.35 -17.96
CA ASP A 109 19.51 34.22 -18.52
C ASP A 109 20.29 32.90 -18.45
N ALA A 110 21.58 32.93 -18.07
CA ALA A 110 22.30 31.70 -17.76
C ALA A 110 23.33 31.82 -16.62
N VAL A 111 23.48 30.72 -15.88
CA VAL A 111 24.57 30.52 -14.92
C VAL A 111 25.29 29.21 -15.22
N LEU A 112 26.61 29.27 -15.32
CA LEU A 112 27.48 28.10 -15.48
C LEU A 112 28.30 27.87 -14.21
N PHE A 113 28.20 26.67 -13.65
CA PHE A 113 29.09 26.23 -12.57
C PHE A 113 30.28 25.48 -13.16
N ALA A 114 31.29 26.22 -13.62
CA ALA A 114 32.43 25.64 -14.34
C ALA A 114 33.28 24.69 -13.47
N HIS A 115 33.27 24.87 -12.15
CA HIS A 115 33.95 23.99 -11.20
C HIS A 115 33.02 23.62 -10.05
N PRO A 116 33.20 22.44 -9.43
CA PRO A 116 32.43 22.06 -8.25
C PRO A 116 32.54 23.11 -7.14
N LYS A 117 31.40 23.49 -6.57
CA LYS A 117 31.33 24.36 -5.39
C LYS A 117 31.02 23.51 -4.16
N THR A 118 31.74 23.77 -3.07
CA THR A 118 31.50 23.08 -1.79
C THR A 118 30.48 23.80 -0.91
N SER A 119 30.32 25.12 -1.08
CA SER A 119 29.35 25.93 -0.34
C SER A 119 27.96 25.86 -0.96
N GLY A 120 27.03 25.18 -0.28
CA GLY A 120 25.62 25.14 -0.69
C GLY A 120 24.94 26.51 -0.66
N VAL A 121 25.33 27.39 0.28
CA VAL A 121 24.77 28.76 0.39
C VAL A 121 25.14 29.59 -0.85
N ASP A 122 26.40 29.54 -1.27
CA ASP A 122 26.85 30.22 -2.49
C ASP A 122 26.10 29.74 -3.74
N ILE A 123 25.80 28.44 -3.81
CA ILE A 123 25.07 27.86 -4.94
C ILE A 123 23.64 28.39 -4.95
N VAL A 124 22.93 28.34 -3.82
CA VAL A 124 21.56 28.87 -3.69
C VAL A 124 21.52 30.35 -4.07
N GLN A 125 22.47 31.15 -3.57
CA GLN A 125 22.55 32.58 -3.91
C GLN A 125 22.83 32.80 -5.41
N ALA A 126 23.77 32.05 -6.00
CA ALA A 126 24.09 32.15 -7.42
C ALA A 126 22.90 31.77 -8.31
N VAL A 127 22.22 30.65 -8.01
CA VAL A 127 21.02 30.19 -8.72
C VAL A 127 19.86 31.18 -8.53
N GLY A 128 19.62 31.64 -7.29
CA GLY A 128 18.55 32.59 -6.99
C GLY A 128 18.69 33.94 -7.69
N ARG A 129 19.91 34.33 -8.09
CA ARG A 129 20.14 35.51 -8.94
C ARG A 129 19.79 35.26 -10.41
N ALA A 130 20.00 34.05 -10.91
CA ALA A 130 19.61 33.65 -12.27
C ALA A 130 18.09 33.48 -12.42
N LEU A 131 17.41 33.04 -11.36
CA LEU A 131 15.96 32.83 -11.35
C LEU A 131 15.14 34.14 -11.29
N ARG A 132 15.80 35.31 -11.24
CA ARG A 132 15.09 36.60 -11.22
C ARG A 132 14.51 36.89 -12.60
N PRO A 133 13.21 37.20 -12.70
CA PRO A 133 12.61 37.63 -13.96
C PRO A 133 13.33 38.86 -14.49
N HIS A 134 13.75 38.82 -15.75
CA HIS A 134 14.30 40.00 -16.41
C HIS A 134 13.14 40.94 -16.78
N PRO A 135 13.14 42.22 -16.36
CA PRO A 135 12.04 43.16 -16.64
C PRO A 135 11.74 43.32 -18.13
N ASP A 136 12.79 43.38 -18.94
CA ASP A 136 12.70 43.66 -20.39
C ASP A 136 12.90 42.43 -21.30
N ALA A 137 13.01 41.22 -20.74
CA ALA A 137 13.29 40.01 -21.51
C ALA A 137 12.67 38.77 -20.84
N PRO A 138 11.35 38.54 -21.03
CA PRO A 138 10.73 37.32 -20.54
C PRO A 138 11.35 36.11 -21.23
N GLY A 139 11.81 35.14 -20.45
CA GLY A 139 12.46 33.93 -20.96
C GLY A 139 12.89 32.99 -19.83
N ASP A 140 13.24 31.76 -20.19
CA ASP A 140 13.69 30.73 -19.25
C ASP A 140 15.17 30.97 -18.87
N SER A 141 15.47 30.91 -17.58
CA SER A 141 16.85 30.95 -17.09
C SER A 141 17.48 29.56 -17.11
N THR A 142 18.68 29.45 -17.67
CA THR A 142 19.38 28.18 -17.86
C THR A 142 20.50 28.02 -16.82
N VAL A 143 20.43 26.95 -16.01
CA VAL A 143 21.53 26.56 -15.11
C VAL A 143 22.33 25.44 -15.75
N ILE A 144 23.61 25.69 -16.00
CA ILE A 144 24.50 24.82 -16.76
C ILE A 144 25.51 24.19 -15.79
N VAL A 145 25.57 22.86 -15.79
CA VAL A 145 26.48 22.08 -14.94
C VAL A 145 27.30 21.13 -15.82
N PRO A 146 28.54 21.50 -16.19
CA PRO A 146 29.43 20.64 -16.95
C PRO A 146 29.92 19.48 -16.06
N ILE A 147 29.73 18.25 -16.53
CA ILE A 147 30.15 17.04 -15.83
C ILE A 147 31.08 16.26 -16.75
N ILE A 148 32.26 15.93 -16.25
CA ILE A 148 33.18 15.02 -16.90
C ILE A 148 32.84 13.62 -16.44
N VAL A 149 32.64 12.71 -17.38
CA VAL A 149 32.39 11.30 -17.07
C VAL A 149 33.54 10.46 -17.63
N PRO A 150 34.13 9.55 -16.81
CA PRO A 150 35.15 8.63 -17.30
C PRO A 150 34.60 7.68 -18.38
N GLU A 151 35.48 7.26 -19.31
CA GLU A 151 35.13 6.38 -20.44
C GLU A 151 34.99 4.89 -20.04
N GLU A 152 35.52 4.47 -18.89
CA GLU A 152 35.52 3.06 -18.47
C GLU A 152 34.27 2.67 -17.65
N ASP A 153 33.75 1.47 -17.90
CA ASP A 153 32.67 0.76 -17.18
C ASP A 153 33.06 0.35 -15.74
N GLY A 154 33.89 1.14 -15.04
CA GLY A 154 34.13 0.94 -13.61
C GLY A 154 32.79 0.98 -12.86
N GLU A 155 32.64 0.16 -11.82
CA GLU A 155 31.45 0.24 -10.96
C GLU A 155 31.29 1.69 -10.48
N ILE A 156 30.26 2.34 -11.00
CA ILE A 156 29.91 3.77 -10.81
C ILE A 156 29.71 4.17 -9.33
N GLY A 157 29.84 3.22 -8.39
CA GLY A 157 30.09 3.51 -6.98
C GLY A 157 31.33 4.41 -6.74
N ASP A 158 32.25 4.46 -7.70
CA ASP A 158 33.46 5.32 -7.71
C ASP A 158 33.32 6.60 -8.57
N LEU A 159 32.10 7.04 -8.91
CA LEU A 159 31.95 8.39 -9.47
C LEU A 159 32.47 9.43 -8.46
N ASP A 160 33.50 10.18 -8.86
CA ASP A 160 34.16 11.21 -8.04
C ASP A 160 33.11 12.06 -7.29
N ALA A 161 33.12 11.92 -5.96
CA ALA A 161 32.15 12.55 -5.08
C ALA A 161 32.08 14.07 -5.28
N GLY A 162 33.15 14.72 -5.76
CA GLY A 162 33.21 16.18 -5.94
C GLY A 162 32.24 16.74 -7.00
N ALA A 163 32.32 16.24 -8.24
CA ALA A 163 31.57 16.80 -9.38
C ALA A 163 30.06 16.57 -9.26
N TYR A 164 29.67 15.36 -8.87
CA TYR A 164 28.26 15.00 -8.68
C TYR A 164 27.65 15.68 -7.46
N THR A 165 28.43 15.94 -6.40
CA THR A 165 27.93 16.69 -5.23
C THR A 165 27.42 18.07 -5.63
N THR A 166 28.10 18.76 -6.54
CA THR A 166 27.65 20.09 -7.01
C THR A 166 26.34 19.99 -7.78
N LEU A 167 26.20 18.99 -8.66
CA LEU A 167 24.94 18.72 -9.35
C LEU A 167 23.79 18.50 -8.35
N TRP A 168 23.98 17.63 -7.35
CA TRP A 168 22.96 17.35 -6.34
C TRP A 168 22.59 18.59 -5.51
N GLN A 169 23.58 19.42 -5.16
CA GLN A 169 23.35 20.66 -4.43
C GLN A 169 22.54 21.66 -5.25
N ILE A 170 22.84 21.83 -6.54
CA ILE A 170 22.09 22.70 -7.45
C ILE A 170 20.65 22.23 -7.59
N VAL A 171 20.43 20.95 -7.86
CA VAL A 171 19.07 20.40 -8.02
C VAL A 171 18.29 20.50 -6.70
N ARG A 172 18.94 20.27 -5.54
CA ARG A 172 18.32 20.50 -4.22
C ARG A 172 17.94 21.97 -3.99
N ALA A 173 18.81 22.90 -4.39
CA ALA A 173 18.53 24.33 -4.31
C ALA A 173 17.34 24.73 -5.20
N LEU A 174 17.32 24.28 -6.46
CA LEU A 174 16.23 24.53 -7.39
C LEU A 174 14.90 23.98 -6.85
N ARG A 175 14.89 22.72 -6.40
CA ARG A 175 13.73 22.07 -5.77
C ARG A 175 13.18 22.87 -4.58
N ALA A 176 14.04 23.49 -3.78
CA ALA A 176 13.60 24.24 -2.59
C ALA A 176 12.84 25.54 -2.96
N HIS A 177 13.03 26.05 -4.18
CA HIS A 177 12.40 27.27 -4.67
C HIS A 177 11.35 27.04 -5.77
N ASP A 178 11.37 25.86 -6.40
CA ASP A 178 10.46 25.45 -7.49
C ASP A 178 9.67 24.21 -7.05
N GLU A 179 8.48 24.46 -6.49
CA GLU A 179 7.57 23.40 -6.02
C GLU A 179 7.19 22.40 -7.13
N PRO A 180 6.81 22.82 -8.36
CA PRO A 180 6.56 21.90 -9.47
C PRO A 180 7.74 20.97 -9.77
N LEU A 181 8.98 21.48 -9.76
CA LEU A 181 10.17 20.65 -9.95
C LEU A 181 10.33 19.64 -8.81
N GLY A 182 10.11 20.09 -7.57
CA GLY A 182 10.14 19.21 -6.39
C GLY A 182 9.16 18.06 -6.47
N ILE A 183 7.91 18.33 -6.83
CA ILE A 183 6.86 17.32 -7.01
C ILE A 183 7.23 16.35 -8.13
N ALA A 184 7.76 16.85 -9.26
CA ALA A 184 8.17 16.01 -10.37
C ALA A 184 9.30 15.04 -9.98
N LEU A 185 10.32 15.51 -9.26
CA LEU A 185 11.41 14.67 -8.76
C LEU A 185 10.92 13.61 -7.77
N ASP A 186 10.04 14.01 -6.84
CA ASP A 186 9.45 13.08 -5.85
C ASP A 186 8.58 12.02 -6.53
N THR A 187 7.86 12.41 -7.59
CA THR A 187 7.09 11.49 -8.45
C THR A 187 8.02 10.52 -9.17
N SER A 188 9.11 10.99 -9.78
CA SER A 188 10.11 10.12 -10.41
C SER A 188 10.66 9.10 -9.40
N ARG A 189 10.88 9.50 -8.13
CA ARG A 189 11.30 8.56 -7.09
C ARG A 189 10.25 7.50 -6.77
N ALA A 190 8.98 7.88 -6.70
CA ALA A 190 7.90 6.95 -6.43
C ALA A 190 7.78 5.85 -7.49
N HIS A 191 8.24 6.09 -8.72
CA HIS A 191 8.19 5.11 -9.81
C HIS A 191 9.48 4.27 -9.95
N LEU A 192 10.49 4.46 -9.09
CA LEU A 192 11.76 3.71 -9.18
C LEU A 192 11.61 2.20 -9.05
N HIS A 193 10.55 1.71 -8.42
CA HIS A 193 10.32 0.27 -8.29
C HIS A 193 9.67 -0.35 -9.53
N SER A 194 9.04 0.48 -10.38
CA SER A 194 8.31 0.04 -11.57
C SER A 194 9.11 0.17 -12.87
N THR A 195 10.13 1.03 -12.89
CA THR A 195 10.93 1.32 -14.08
C THR A 195 12.40 1.49 -13.73
N ASP A 196 13.29 0.85 -14.48
CA ASP A 196 14.74 0.99 -14.32
C ASP A 196 15.27 2.37 -14.77
N ASP A 197 14.48 3.12 -15.56
CA ASP A 197 14.83 4.44 -16.10
C ASP A 197 13.74 5.48 -15.76
N PRO A 198 13.80 6.10 -14.57
CA PRO A 198 12.80 7.07 -14.16
C PRO A 198 12.91 8.34 -15.02
N PRO A 199 11.81 8.86 -15.60
CA PRO A 199 11.88 10.06 -16.40
C PRO A 199 12.34 11.24 -15.54
N LEU A 200 13.31 12.00 -16.03
CA LEU A 200 13.65 13.29 -15.44
C LEU A 200 12.49 14.28 -15.65
N PRO A 201 12.28 15.21 -14.71
CA PRO A 201 11.38 16.33 -14.91
C PRO A 201 11.74 17.09 -16.19
N ALA A 202 10.74 17.59 -16.93
CA ALA A 202 10.94 18.31 -18.19
C ALA A 202 11.87 19.55 -18.05
N LYS A 203 11.99 20.10 -16.84
CA LYS A 203 12.88 21.23 -16.52
C LYS A 203 14.37 20.84 -16.40
N ILE A 204 14.69 19.54 -16.42
CA ILE A 204 16.07 19.04 -16.36
C ILE A 204 16.38 18.36 -17.69
N THR A 205 17.30 18.96 -18.44
CA THR A 205 17.81 18.39 -19.70
C THR A 205 19.23 17.90 -19.48
N VAL A 206 19.53 16.69 -19.94
CA VAL A 206 20.89 16.13 -19.93
C VAL A 206 21.35 16.00 -21.37
N GLU A 207 22.40 16.74 -21.73
CA GLU A 207 23.03 16.64 -23.04
C GLU A 207 24.31 15.83 -22.97
N LEU A 208 24.35 14.71 -23.68
CA LEU A 208 25.55 13.89 -23.82
C LEU A 208 26.20 14.03 -25.21
N PRO A 209 27.51 13.81 -25.34
CA PRO A 209 28.17 13.65 -26.63
C PRO A 209 27.60 12.47 -27.41
N ALA A 210 27.64 12.54 -28.75
CA ALA A 210 27.27 11.42 -29.60
C ALA A 210 28.17 10.20 -29.30
N GLY A 211 27.56 9.05 -28.98
CA GLY A 211 28.28 7.83 -28.60
C GLY A 211 28.48 7.64 -27.10
N ALA A 212 28.04 8.55 -26.25
CA ALA A 212 27.96 8.30 -24.81
C ALA A 212 26.93 7.18 -24.52
N ALA A 213 27.25 6.28 -23.59
CA ALA A 213 26.42 5.11 -23.29
C ALA A 213 25.11 5.51 -22.60
N ASP A 214 23.95 5.11 -23.15
CA ASP A 214 22.62 5.29 -22.54
C ASP A 214 22.57 4.79 -21.08
N ARG A 215 23.37 3.76 -20.77
CA ARG A 215 23.54 3.21 -19.43
C ARG A 215 24.05 4.22 -18.41
N LEU A 216 24.96 5.11 -18.80
CA LEU A 216 25.49 6.15 -17.93
C LEU A 216 24.42 7.20 -17.62
N LEU A 217 23.64 7.58 -18.65
CA LEU A 217 22.55 8.52 -18.48
C LEU A 217 21.54 7.99 -17.46
N ALA A 218 21.05 6.77 -17.64
CA ALA A 218 20.11 6.12 -16.73
C ALA A 218 20.63 6.08 -15.28
N GLN A 219 21.93 5.81 -15.09
CA GLN A 219 22.54 5.81 -13.76
C GLN A 219 22.65 7.20 -13.13
N VAL A 220 23.06 8.22 -13.90
CA VAL A 220 23.08 9.61 -13.41
C VAL A 220 21.67 10.07 -13.03
N GLN A 221 20.66 9.73 -13.84
CA GLN A 221 19.26 10.03 -13.54
C GLN A 221 18.78 9.36 -12.25
N LEU A 222 19.05 8.07 -12.10
CA LEU A 222 18.74 7.30 -10.89
C LEU A 222 19.40 7.90 -9.65
N LEU A 223 20.70 8.19 -9.72
CA LEU A 223 21.46 8.81 -8.64
C LEU A 223 20.94 10.22 -8.32
N MET A 224 20.60 11.01 -9.34
CA MET A 224 20.00 12.33 -9.16
C MET A 224 18.75 12.25 -8.31
N VAL A 225 17.77 11.47 -8.77
CA VAL A 225 16.51 11.29 -8.06
C VAL A 225 16.78 10.79 -6.63
N ARG A 226 17.65 9.79 -6.45
CA ARG A 226 17.96 9.24 -5.12
C ARG A 226 18.63 10.21 -4.16
N GLN A 227 19.52 11.08 -4.64
CA GLN A 227 20.30 12.00 -3.81
C GLN A 227 19.55 13.30 -3.48
N VAL A 228 18.60 13.70 -4.33
CA VAL A 228 17.90 14.99 -4.20
C VAL A 228 16.51 14.87 -3.58
N THR A 229 15.97 13.64 -3.45
CA THR A 229 14.65 13.36 -2.88
C THR A 229 14.73 12.47 -1.65
N SER A 230 13.62 12.37 -0.91
CA SER A 230 13.54 11.51 0.28
C SER A 230 13.25 10.05 -0.11
N PRO A 231 13.89 9.05 0.53
CA PRO A 231 13.54 7.63 0.34
C PRO A 231 12.10 7.30 0.75
N TRP A 232 11.42 8.20 1.48
CA TRP A 232 10.01 8.07 1.79
C TRP A 232 9.14 7.88 0.53
N TRP A 233 9.50 8.54 -0.58
CA TRP A 233 8.75 8.47 -1.83
C TRP A 233 8.83 7.08 -2.51
N GLU A 234 9.87 6.30 -2.29
CA GLU A 234 9.91 4.90 -2.74
C GLU A 234 8.84 4.06 -2.03
N GLY A 235 8.71 4.25 -0.71
CA GLY A 235 7.66 3.59 0.07
C GLY A 235 6.24 4.03 -0.35
N TYR A 236 6.08 5.31 -0.71
CA TYR A 236 4.84 5.81 -1.31
C TYR A 236 4.52 5.12 -2.64
N GLY A 237 5.52 4.97 -3.52
CA GLY A 237 5.40 4.22 -4.77
C GLY A 237 4.89 2.80 -4.56
N HIS A 238 5.47 2.08 -3.60
CA HIS A 238 5.01 0.74 -3.22
C HIS A 238 3.59 0.72 -2.66
N ALA A 239 3.20 1.76 -1.91
CA ALA A 239 1.83 1.89 -1.40
C ALA A 239 0.83 2.11 -2.55
N THR A 240 1.18 2.91 -3.57
CA THR A 240 0.36 3.10 -4.78
C THR A 240 0.10 1.77 -5.48
N THR A 241 1.13 0.98 -5.76
CA THR A 241 0.97 -0.34 -6.39
C THR A 241 0.14 -1.29 -5.55
N TYR A 242 0.33 -1.29 -4.23
CA TYR A 242 -0.51 -2.09 -3.33
C TYR A 242 -1.99 -1.66 -3.42
N ARG A 243 -2.26 -0.35 -3.43
CA ARG A 243 -3.61 0.19 -3.55
C ARG A 243 -4.24 -0.19 -4.89
N GLU A 244 -3.50 -0.17 -5.99
CA GLU A 244 -3.98 -0.60 -7.31
C GLU A 244 -4.37 -2.09 -7.32
N GLN A 245 -3.58 -2.94 -6.66
CA GLN A 245 -3.80 -4.39 -6.62
C GLN A 245 -4.92 -4.81 -5.65
N HIS A 246 -5.06 -4.11 -4.52
CA HIS A 246 -5.95 -4.52 -3.43
C HIS A 246 -7.16 -3.61 -3.22
N ASN A 247 -7.17 -2.43 -3.85
CA ASN A 247 -8.17 -1.38 -3.68
C ASN A 247 -8.34 -0.90 -2.21
N HIS A 248 -7.33 -1.11 -1.35
CA HIS A 248 -7.29 -0.58 0.01
C HIS A 248 -5.83 -0.43 0.50
N LEU A 249 -5.59 0.40 1.52
CA LEU A 249 -4.28 0.58 2.18
C LEU A 249 -4.23 -0.02 3.60
N ASP A 250 -4.84 -1.19 3.75
CA ASP A 250 -4.79 -2.01 4.97
C ASP A 250 -3.74 -3.12 4.83
N VAL A 251 -2.49 -2.70 4.70
CA VAL A 251 -1.34 -3.57 4.45
C VAL A 251 -1.00 -4.38 5.72
N PRO A 252 -0.90 -5.72 5.64
CA PRO A 252 -0.42 -6.54 6.75
C PRO A 252 0.99 -6.13 7.21
N ALA A 253 1.27 -6.16 8.52
CA ALA A 253 2.54 -5.67 9.07
C ALA A 253 3.78 -6.39 8.50
N GLU A 254 3.66 -7.68 8.22
CA GLU A 254 4.72 -8.54 7.66
C GLU A 254 4.77 -8.52 6.13
N HIS A 255 3.93 -7.73 5.46
CA HIS A 255 3.92 -7.69 4.00
C HIS A 255 5.22 -7.05 3.47
N VAL A 256 5.85 -7.78 2.56
CA VAL A 256 7.05 -7.38 1.82
C VAL A 256 6.69 -7.43 0.33
N THR A 257 7.07 -6.39 -0.40
CA THR A 257 6.87 -6.31 -1.85
C THR A 257 7.79 -7.28 -2.59
N ASP A 258 7.54 -7.51 -3.87
CA ASP A 258 8.38 -8.36 -4.72
C ASP A 258 9.84 -7.86 -4.82
N THR A 259 10.04 -6.55 -4.67
CA THR A 259 11.35 -5.89 -4.62
C THR A 259 12.04 -5.96 -3.25
N GLY A 260 11.43 -6.63 -2.26
CA GLY A 260 11.98 -6.76 -0.90
C GLY A 260 11.70 -5.58 0.03
N HIS A 261 10.92 -4.58 -0.38
CA HIS A 261 10.57 -3.45 0.48
C HIS A 261 9.53 -3.87 1.53
N ARG A 262 9.82 -3.59 2.81
CA ARG A 262 8.94 -3.92 3.94
C ARG A 262 7.76 -2.93 4.06
N LEU A 263 6.87 -2.95 3.07
CA LEU A 263 5.74 -2.01 2.96
C LEU A 263 4.81 -2.06 4.19
N GLY A 264 4.55 -3.24 4.74
CA GLY A 264 3.73 -3.38 5.96
C GLY A 264 4.29 -2.59 7.15
N ARG A 265 5.60 -2.67 7.37
CA ARG A 265 6.30 -1.92 8.43
C ARG A 265 6.35 -0.43 8.12
N TRP A 266 6.51 -0.06 6.85
CA TRP A 266 6.52 1.34 6.40
C TRP A 266 5.16 2.01 6.68
N ILE A 267 4.04 1.37 6.31
CA ILE A 267 2.67 1.85 6.59
C ILE A 267 2.42 2.00 8.10
N LEU A 268 2.89 1.04 8.91
CA LEU A 268 2.77 1.12 10.36
C LEU A 268 3.55 2.31 10.94
N ASN A 269 4.76 2.57 10.43
CA ASN A 269 5.55 3.74 10.82
C ASN A 269 4.90 5.04 10.36
N ALA A 270 4.30 5.07 9.16
CA ALA A 270 3.54 6.21 8.65
C ALA A 270 2.39 6.57 9.62
N ARG A 271 1.56 5.60 10.01
CA ARG A 271 0.50 5.79 11.02
C ARG A 271 1.04 6.32 12.35
N LYS A 272 2.17 5.77 12.81
CA LYS A 272 2.83 6.21 14.06
C LYS A 272 3.32 7.66 13.97
N HIS A 273 3.94 8.06 12.85
CA HIS A 273 4.43 9.42 12.65
C HIS A 273 3.29 10.42 12.52
N HIS A 274 2.20 10.05 11.84
CA HIS A 274 0.99 10.87 11.76
C HIS A 274 0.39 11.12 13.15
N ARG A 275 0.17 10.06 13.96
CA ARG A 275 -0.36 10.19 15.33
C ARG A 275 0.50 11.09 16.23
N LYS A 276 1.81 11.11 16.01
CA LYS A 276 2.76 11.93 16.77
C LYS A 276 2.92 13.36 16.24
N GLY A 277 2.28 13.71 15.13
CA GLY A 277 2.49 15.00 14.45
C GLY A 277 3.88 15.16 13.83
N TRP A 278 4.61 14.07 13.60
CA TRP A 278 5.96 14.09 13.00
C TRP A 278 5.95 14.00 11.48
N MET A 279 4.78 13.79 10.87
CA MET A 279 4.66 13.68 9.43
C MET A 279 4.41 15.06 8.79
N PRO A 280 5.25 15.46 7.83
CA PRO A 280 4.99 16.63 6.98
C PRO A 280 3.63 16.60 6.27
N ALA A 281 3.01 17.77 6.06
CA ALA A 281 1.65 17.90 5.52
C ALA A 281 1.50 17.43 4.07
N ASP A 282 2.54 17.61 3.25
CA ASP A 282 2.64 17.11 1.87
C ASP A 282 2.52 15.57 1.83
N ARG A 283 3.18 14.87 2.77
CA ARG A 283 3.14 13.41 2.88
C ARG A 283 1.79 12.89 3.36
N ILE A 284 1.16 13.61 4.29
CA ILE A 284 -0.20 13.31 4.74
C ILE A 284 -1.15 13.44 3.55
N THR A 285 -1.11 14.58 2.85
CA THR A 285 -1.94 14.85 1.67
C THR A 285 -1.75 13.80 0.58
N ALA A 286 -0.51 13.38 0.31
CA ALA A 286 -0.22 12.33 -0.66
C ALA A 286 -0.86 10.98 -0.27
N LEU A 287 -0.69 10.57 0.99
CA LEU A 287 -1.30 9.33 1.49
C LEU A 287 -2.83 9.39 1.55
N ASP A 288 -3.40 10.54 1.91
CA ASP A 288 -4.86 10.76 1.90
C ASP A 288 -5.45 10.55 0.50
N ARG A 289 -4.78 11.08 -0.54
CA ARG A 289 -5.19 10.87 -1.95
C ARG A 289 -5.17 9.40 -2.37
N LEU A 290 -4.32 8.58 -1.78
CA LEU A 290 -4.31 7.13 -2.00
C LEU A 290 -5.36 6.37 -1.18
N GLY A 291 -6.14 7.04 -0.33
CA GLY A 291 -7.11 6.41 0.57
C GLY A 291 -6.43 5.73 1.76
N MET A 292 -5.44 6.39 2.36
CA MET A 292 -4.73 5.88 3.54
C MET A 292 -5.67 5.71 4.73
N ILE A 293 -5.68 4.49 5.28
CA ILE A 293 -6.40 4.18 6.52
C ILE A 293 -5.47 4.52 7.69
N TRP A 294 -5.65 5.70 8.29
CA TRP A 294 -4.84 6.16 9.42
C TRP A 294 -5.14 5.43 10.72
N ASP A 295 -6.42 5.15 10.96
CA ASP A 295 -6.91 4.36 12.09
C ASP A 295 -7.66 3.11 11.59
N PRO A 296 -6.99 1.95 11.52
CA PRO A 296 -7.64 0.70 11.11
C PRO A 296 -8.74 0.22 12.05
N ASP A 297 -8.72 0.60 13.34
CA ASP A 297 -9.76 0.20 14.27
C ASP A 297 -11.03 0.99 13.99
N GLN A 298 -10.91 2.32 13.86
CA GLN A 298 -12.01 3.21 13.51
C GLN A 298 -12.61 2.86 12.14
N HIS A 299 -11.77 2.68 11.11
CA HIS A 299 -12.24 2.35 9.77
C HIS A 299 -13.00 1.01 9.72
N ARG A 300 -12.52 -0.02 10.45
CA ARG A 300 -13.26 -1.29 10.59
C ARG A 300 -14.62 -1.09 11.25
N PHE A 301 -14.68 -0.27 12.30
CA PHE A 301 -15.91 0.02 13.03
C PHE A 301 -16.94 0.71 12.13
N GLU A 302 -16.54 1.76 11.41
CA GLU A 302 -17.39 2.46 10.44
C GLU A 302 -17.89 1.52 9.32
N THR A 303 -17.00 0.66 8.82
CA THR A 303 -17.36 -0.29 7.78
C THR A 303 -18.33 -1.37 8.31
N ALA A 304 -18.18 -1.79 9.56
CA ALA A 304 -19.10 -2.69 10.24
C ALA A 304 -20.48 -2.05 10.43
N LEU A 305 -20.55 -0.76 10.78
CA LEU A 305 -21.81 0.00 10.86
C LEU A 305 -22.56 -0.01 9.53
N THR A 306 -21.85 0.26 8.42
CA THR A 306 -22.44 0.20 7.07
C THR A 306 -22.98 -1.20 6.76
N TYR A 307 -22.23 -2.25 7.10
CA TYR A 307 -22.69 -3.63 6.92
C TYR A 307 -23.93 -3.94 7.77
N HIS A 308 -23.94 -3.54 9.05
CA HIS A 308 -25.07 -3.73 9.95
C HIS A 308 -26.31 -2.99 9.42
N ALA A 309 -26.17 -1.75 8.96
CA ALA A 309 -27.28 -0.99 8.38
C ALA A 309 -27.89 -1.69 7.15
N ALA A 310 -27.06 -2.35 6.33
CA ALA A 310 -27.52 -3.07 5.14
C ALA A 310 -28.13 -4.46 5.44
N HIS A 311 -27.62 -5.17 6.45
CA HIS A 311 -27.96 -6.57 6.71
C HIS A 311 -28.74 -6.82 8.02
N GLY A 312 -28.85 -5.81 8.88
CA GLY A 312 -29.46 -5.92 10.22
C GLY A 312 -28.67 -6.76 11.22
N HIS A 313 -27.43 -7.15 10.90
CA HIS A 313 -26.58 -7.99 11.75
C HIS A 313 -25.08 -7.83 11.43
N LEU A 314 -24.20 -8.18 12.38
CA LEU A 314 -22.73 -8.20 12.18
C LEU A 314 -22.15 -9.61 11.92
N ALA A 315 -22.94 -10.50 11.34
CA ALA A 315 -22.53 -11.84 10.94
C ALA A 315 -21.74 -11.86 9.62
N VAL A 316 -20.66 -11.08 9.54
CA VAL A 316 -19.90 -10.91 8.30
C VAL A 316 -19.20 -12.23 7.88
N PRO A 317 -19.48 -12.78 6.68
CA PRO A 317 -18.76 -13.95 6.15
C PRO A 317 -17.26 -13.67 6.01
N GLN A 318 -16.39 -14.66 6.24
CA GLN A 318 -14.93 -14.46 6.18
C GLN A 318 -14.45 -13.90 4.83
N ALA A 319 -15.04 -14.36 3.73
CA ALA A 319 -14.70 -13.95 2.37
C ALA A 319 -15.35 -12.63 1.95
N HIS A 320 -16.22 -12.04 2.79
CA HIS A 320 -16.91 -10.81 2.44
C HIS A 320 -15.91 -9.64 2.31
N ARG A 321 -16.09 -8.90 1.22
CA ARG A 321 -15.44 -7.65 0.91
C ARG A 321 -16.52 -6.60 0.67
N THR A 322 -16.24 -5.38 1.08
CA THR A 322 -17.06 -4.21 0.73
C THR A 322 -16.94 -3.90 -0.76
N ASP A 323 -17.78 -2.97 -1.24
CA ASP A 323 -17.80 -2.54 -2.64
C ASP A 323 -16.45 -1.93 -3.10
N ASP A 324 -15.72 -1.28 -2.18
CA ASP A 324 -14.37 -0.78 -2.41
C ASP A 324 -13.27 -1.83 -2.18
N GLY A 325 -13.63 -3.11 -1.99
CA GLY A 325 -12.68 -4.22 -1.90
C GLY A 325 -12.06 -4.44 -0.52
N TYR A 326 -12.41 -3.64 0.48
CA TYR A 326 -11.92 -3.80 1.86
C TYR A 326 -12.34 -5.16 2.45
N PRO A 327 -11.41 -5.97 2.98
CA PRO A 327 -11.68 -7.34 3.42
C PRO A 327 -12.33 -7.40 4.83
N LEU A 328 -13.50 -6.77 4.99
CA LEU A 328 -14.21 -6.66 6.27
C LEU A 328 -14.35 -8.01 6.99
N GLY A 329 -14.70 -9.08 6.26
CA GLY A 329 -14.88 -10.41 6.86
C GLY A 329 -13.64 -10.96 7.54
N THR A 330 -12.47 -10.81 6.89
CA THR A 330 -11.18 -11.21 7.49
C THR A 330 -10.87 -10.38 8.73
N ARG A 331 -11.20 -9.09 8.67
CA ARG A 331 -10.87 -8.12 9.73
C ARG A 331 -11.74 -8.28 10.97
N ILE A 332 -13.03 -8.55 10.80
CA ILE A 332 -13.94 -8.95 11.88
C ILE A 332 -13.48 -10.25 12.55
N ASN A 333 -12.95 -11.21 11.78
CA ASN A 333 -12.39 -12.44 12.38
C ASN A 333 -11.09 -12.20 13.15
N VAL A 334 -10.24 -11.25 12.73
CA VAL A 334 -9.09 -10.82 13.55
C VAL A 334 -9.59 -10.20 14.86
N LEU A 335 -10.60 -9.33 14.80
CA LEU A 335 -11.22 -8.70 15.97
C LEU A 335 -11.79 -9.73 16.97
N ARG A 336 -12.53 -10.73 16.48
CA ARG A 336 -13.03 -11.87 17.30
C ARG A 336 -11.89 -12.64 17.97
N ARG A 337 -10.76 -12.84 17.29
CA ARG A 337 -9.58 -13.50 17.90
C ARG A 337 -8.93 -12.63 18.96
N THR A 338 -8.85 -11.31 18.74
CA THR A 338 -8.31 -10.36 19.73
C THR A 338 -9.19 -10.28 20.98
N TYR A 339 -10.52 -10.33 20.81
CA TYR A 339 -11.49 -10.46 21.90
C TYR A 339 -11.26 -11.73 22.74
N ALA A 340 -11.19 -12.89 22.07
CA ALA A 340 -10.96 -14.17 22.75
C ALA A 340 -9.62 -14.23 23.51
N GLN A 341 -8.65 -13.37 23.16
CA GLN A 341 -7.37 -13.23 23.84
C GLN A 341 -7.39 -12.21 25.00
N GLY A 342 -8.53 -11.58 25.29
CA GLY A 342 -8.67 -10.56 26.33
C GLY A 342 -7.92 -9.26 26.05
N ARG A 343 -7.67 -8.94 24.77
CA ARG A 343 -6.84 -7.78 24.34
C ARG A 343 -7.66 -6.57 23.90
N LEU A 344 -8.99 -6.62 24.00
CA LEU A 344 -9.88 -5.49 23.74
C LEU A 344 -10.22 -4.79 25.04
N THR A 345 -10.39 -3.46 24.97
CA THR A 345 -10.88 -2.67 26.11
C THR A 345 -12.38 -2.87 26.29
N GLN A 346 -12.89 -2.74 27.52
CA GLN A 346 -14.31 -2.90 27.83
C GLN A 346 -15.18 -1.92 27.02
N GLU A 347 -14.79 -0.65 26.96
CA GLU A 347 -15.47 0.38 26.16
C GLU A 347 -15.65 -0.01 24.68
N ARG A 348 -14.65 -0.68 24.09
CA ARG A 348 -14.74 -1.16 22.70
C ARG A 348 -15.65 -2.38 22.57
N ILE A 349 -15.72 -3.23 23.60
CA ILE A 349 -16.62 -4.38 23.62
C ILE A 349 -18.06 -3.87 23.69
N ASP A 350 -18.35 -2.96 24.63
CA ASP A 350 -19.67 -2.38 24.83
C ASP A 350 -20.18 -1.68 23.56
N ALA A 351 -19.34 -0.85 22.93
CA ALA A 351 -19.68 -0.16 21.68
C ALA A 351 -19.94 -1.12 20.51
N LEU A 352 -19.32 -2.30 20.49
CA LEU A 352 -19.57 -3.31 19.46
C LEU A 352 -20.80 -4.16 19.81
N ASP A 353 -21.06 -4.42 21.09
CA ASP A 353 -22.26 -5.11 21.57
C ASP A 353 -23.55 -4.33 21.25
N GLU A 354 -23.53 -3.00 21.40
CA GLU A 354 -24.63 -2.11 20.99
C GLU A 354 -24.98 -2.25 19.50
N LEU A 355 -24.02 -2.65 18.67
CA LEU A 355 -24.19 -2.84 17.22
C LEU A 355 -24.56 -4.28 16.85
N GLY A 356 -24.84 -5.14 17.83
CA GLY A 356 -25.15 -6.54 17.61
C GLY A 356 -23.93 -7.36 17.17
N MET A 357 -22.73 -7.02 17.67
CA MET A 357 -21.50 -7.76 17.37
C MET A 357 -21.59 -9.20 17.84
N VAL A 358 -21.40 -10.12 16.91
CA VAL A 358 -21.34 -11.55 17.20
C VAL A 358 -19.89 -11.95 17.45
N TRP A 359 -19.50 -12.03 18.73
CA TRP A 359 -18.15 -12.44 19.15
C TRP A 359 -17.84 -13.89 18.83
N HIS A 360 -18.86 -14.75 18.95
CA HIS A 360 -18.78 -16.16 18.65
C HIS A 360 -19.86 -16.52 17.63
N THR A 361 -19.49 -16.74 16.37
CA THR A 361 -20.43 -17.09 15.29
C THR A 361 -21.26 -18.35 15.60
N ARG A 362 -20.74 -19.21 16.49
CA ARG A 362 -21.46 -20.38 17.01
C ARG A 362 -22.66 -20.00 17.87
N ASP A 363 -22.59 -18.91 18.63
CA ASP A 363 -23.66 -18.49 19.54
C ASP A 363 -24.85 -17.94 18.77
N GLN A 364 -24.61 -17.18 17.69
CA GLN A 364 -25.68 -16.77 16.77
C GLN A 364 -26.34 -17.97 16.07
N ALA A 365 -25.56 -18.96 15.63
CA ALA A 365 -26.12 -20.18 15.04
C ALA A 365 -26.92 -21.01 16.07
N ASN A 366 -26.50 -21.00 17.34
CA ASN A 366 -27.24 -21.61 18.45
C ASN A 366 -28.53 -20.83 18.73
N GLU A 367 -28.49 -19.50 18.74
CA GLU A 367 -29.63 -18.64 19.00
C GLU A 367 -30.67 -18.74 17.87
N GLN A 368 -30.25 -18.75 16.60
CA GLN A 368 -31.11 -19.03 15.46
C GLN A 368 -31.75 -20.43 15.58
N LEU A 369 -30.95 -21.45 15.90
CA LEU A 369 -31.46 -22.80 16.14
C LEU A 369 -32.53 -22.82 17.23
N ILE A 370 -32.26 -22.18 18.39
CA ILE A 370 -33.19 -22.12 19.51
C ILE A 370 -34.45 -21.34 19.12
N ARG A 371 -34.33 -20.23 18.39
CA ARG A 371 -35.47 -19.43 17.90
C ARG A 371 -36.38 -20.25 16.99
N HIS A 372 -35.83 -20.91 15.98
CA HIS A 372 -36.59 -21.77 15.08
C HIS A 372 -37.14 -23.00 15.80
N ALA A 373 -36.41 -23.58 16.76
CA ALA A 373 -36.90 -24.66 17.60
C ALA A 373 -38.09 -24.22 18.47
N ARG A 374 -38.04 -23.01 19.06
CA ARG A 374 -39.16 -22.41 19.82
C ARG A 374 -40.37 -22.20 18.92
N ALA A 375 -40.19 -21.65 17.72
CA ALA A 375 -41.27 -21.43 16.76
C ALA A 375 -41.90 -22.75 16.29
N TYR A 376 -41.09 -23.78 16.04
CA TYR A 376 -41.60 -25.10 15.68
C TYR A 376 -42.36 -25.74 16.84
N HIS A 377 -41.81 -25.65 18.06
CA HIS A 377 -42.44 -26.17 19.27
C HIS A 377 -43.76 -25.45 19.58
N SER A 378 -43.85 -24.13 19.43
CA SER A 378 -45.10 -23.40 19.64
C SER A 378 -46.18 -23.78 18.63
N ALA A 379 -45.80 -24.11 17.38
CA ALA A 379 -46.74 -24.52 16.35
C ALA A 379 -47.18 -26.00 16.45
N HIS A 380 -46.31 -26.90 16.92
CA HIS A 380 -46.56 -28.36 16.87
C HIS A 380 -46.63 -29.04 18.25
N GLY A 381 -46.34 -28.32 19.34
CA GLY A 381 -46.30 -28.85 20.71
C GLY A 381 -45.17 -29.86 20.99
N HIS A 382 -44.26 -30.08 20.04
CA HIS A 382 -43.15 -31.02 20.15
C HIS A 382 -41.96 -30.63 19.28
N LEU A 383 -40.77 -31.17 19.56
CA LEU A 383 -39.56 -30.95 18.75
C LEU A 383 -39.16 -32.15 17.86
N ARG A 384 -40.13 -32.98 17.45
CA ARG A 384 -39.95 -34.08 16.48
C ARG A 384 -39.94 -33.56 15.02
N VAL A 385 -38.94 -32.74 14.70
CA VAL A 385 -38.81 -32.12 13.37
C VAL A 385 -38.36 -33.15 12.31
N PRO A 386 -39.08 -33.30 11.17
CA PRO A 386 -38.62 -34.11 10.03
C PRO A 386 -37.25 -33.66 9.53
N HIS A 387 -36.40 -34.58 9.05
CA HIS A 387 -34.99 -34.28 8.73
C HIS A 387 -34.80 -33.26 7.59
N ASP A 388 -35.79 -33.18 6.72
CA ASP A 388 -35.91 -32.39 5.50
C ASP A 388 -36.76 -31.14 5.73
N HIS A 389 -37.25 -30.92 6.95
CA HIS A 389 -38.04 -29.74 7.28
C HIS A 389 -37.18 -28.48 7.19
N VAL A 390 -37.69 -27.53 6.40
CA VAL A 390 -37.21 -26.17 6.25
C VAL A 390 -38.34 -25.25 6.71
N THR A 391 -37.99 -24.25 7.50
CA THR A 391 -38.91 -23.22 8.01
C THR A 391 -39.36 -22.26 6.90
N GLU A 392 -40.39 -21.46 7.16
CA GLU A 392 -40.96 -20.52 6.18
C GLU A 392 -39.94 -19.50 5.65
N ASP A 393 -38.94 -19.12 6.46
CA ASP A 393 -37.85 -18.22 6.08
C ASP A 393 -36.62 -18.95 5.49
N GLY A 394 -36.75 -20.24 5.18
CA GLY A 394 -35.72 -21.02 4.50
C GLY A 394 -34.67 -21.65 5.41
N TYR A 395 -34.81 -21.56 6.75
CA TYR A 395 -33.85 -22.17 7.67
C TYR A 395 -34.05 -23.70 7.78
N PRO A 396 -33.00 -24.52 7.54
CA PRO A 396 -33.09 -25.99 7.48
C PRO A 396 -33.05 -26.63 8.88
N LEU A 397 -34.10 -26.40 9.68
CA LEU A 397 -34.21 -26.82 11.07
C LEU A 397 -34.02 -28.34 11.27
N GLY A 398 -34.61 -29.16 10.40
CA GLY A 398 -34.54 -30.62 10.49
C GLY A 398 -33.13 -31.18 10.44
N SER A 399 -32.37 -30.75 9.43
CA SER A 399 -30.98 -31.17 9.24
C SER A 399 -30.07 -30.63 10.34
N THR A 400 -30.34 -29.41 10.83
CA THR A 400 -29.57 -28.77 11.90
C THR A 400 -29.74 -29.50 13.22
N LEU A 401 -30.96 -29.89 13.60
CA LEU A 401 -31.21 -30.69 14.80
C LEU A 401 -30.60 -32.10 14.69
N LYS A 402 -30.56 -32.70 13.51
CA LYS A 402 -29.87 -33.98 13.29
C LYS A 402 -28.36 -33.87 13.58
N ILE A 403 -27.70 -32.84 13.04
CA ILE A 403 -26.28 -32.57 13.31
C ILE A 403 -26.06 -32.32 14.81
N ARG A 404 -26.97 -31.57 15.45
CA ARG A 404 -26.92 -31.27 16.88
C ARG A 404 -26.99 -32.53 17.75
N ARG A 405 -27.88 -33.48 17.45
CA ARG A 405 -27.95 -34.80 18.13
C ARG A 405 -26.65 -35.57 18.02
N SER A 406 -26.05 -35.58 16.83
CA SER A 406 -24.76 -36.25 16.60
C SER A 406 -23.65 -35.64 17.43
N ARG A 407 -23.57 -34.31 17.56
CA ARG A 407 -22.57 -33.63 18.37
C ARG A 407 -22.77 -33.85 19.86
N TYR A 408 -24.02 -33.85 20.32
CA TYR A 408 -24.35 -34.13 21.72
C TYR A 408 -23.85 -35.51 22.17
N ALA A 409 -24.00 -36.53 21.31
CA ALA A 409 -23.48 -37.87 21.58
C ALA A 409 -21.95 -37.93 21.75
N HIS A 410 -21.22 -36.92 21.26
CA HIS A 410 -19.76 -36.81 21.41
C HIS A 410 -19.35 -35.80 22.49
N GLY A 411 -20.30 -35.21 23.24
CA GLY A 411 -20.02 -34.17 24.23
C GLY A 411 -19.73 -32.78 23.63
N ASP A 412 -19.95 -32.59 22.33
CA ASP A 412 -19.57 -31.38 21.58
C ASP A 412 -20.72 -30.35 21.49
N VAL A 413 -21.50 -30.19 22.57
CA VAL A 413 -22.58 -29.19 22.65
C VAL A 413 -22.48 -28.46 23.99
N HIS A 414 -22.49 -27.13 23.93
CA HIS A 414 -22.45 -26.27 25.11
C HIS A 414 -23.68 -26.45 26.01
N ALA A 415 -23.49 -26.39 27.33
CA ALA A 415 -24.52 -26.68 28.32
C ALA A 415 -25.79 -25.82 28.14
N ASP A 416 -25.64 -24.52 27.90
CA ASP A 416 -26.78 -23.60 27.74
C ASP A 416 -27.66 -23.96 26.54
N VAL A 417 -27.06 -24.48 25.46
CA VAL A 417 -27.79 -24.91 24.26
C VAL A 417 -28.51 -26.22 24.52
N VAL A 418 -27.90 -27.12 25.30
CA VAL A 418 -28.55 -28.36 25.74
C VAL A 418 -29.77 -28.01 26.58
N GLN A 419 -29.60 -27.17 27.60
CA GLN A 419 -30.68 -26.73 28.48
C GLN A 419 -31.82 -26.07 27.70
N ALA A 420 -31.51 -25.11 26.82
CA ALA A 420 -32.54 -24.41 26.04
C ALA A 420 -33.31 -25.32 25.10
N LEU A 421 -32.69 -26.40 24.59
CA LEU A 421 -33.37 -27.40 23.76
C LEU A 421 -34.13 -28.42 24.61
N ASP A 422 -33.62 -28.79 25.78
CA ASP A 422 -34.29 -29.66 26.75
C ASP A 422 -35.61 -29.05 27.25
N GLU A 423 -35.61 -27.76 27.53
CA GLU A 423 -36.83 -26.99 27.86
C GLU A 423 -37.91 -27.05 26.77
N LEU A 424 -37.51 -27.32 25.51
CA LEU A 424 -38.40 -27.48 24.36
C LEU A 424 -38.73 -28.95 24.06
N GLY A 425 -38.39 -29.87 24.97
CA GLY A 425 -38.63 -31.30 24.82
C GLY A 425 -37.73 -31.96 23.77
N MET A 426 -36.48 -31.51 23.63
CA MET A 426 -35.53 -32.09 22.68
C MET A 426 -35.24 -33.56 22.98
N ILE A 427 -35.53 -34.41 21.99
CA ILE A 427 -35.17 -35.82 22.04
C ILE A 427 -33.76 -35.99 21.45
N TRP A 428 -32.77 -36.23 22.30
CA TRP A 428 -31.37 -36.44 21.90
C TRP A 428 -31.14 -37.81 21.25
N ASP A 429 -31.70 -38.88 21.84
CA ASP A 429 -31.68 -40.23 21.27
C ASP A 429 -33.08 -40.64 20.78
N LEU A 430 -33.31 -40.42 19.47
CA LEU A 430 -34.55 -40.81 18.81
C LEU A 430 -34.80 -42.33 18.83
N ARG A 431 -33.76 -43.15 18.94
CA ARG A 431 -33.89 -44.62 18.99
C ARG A 431 -34.38 -45.03 20.37
N GLN A 432 -33.80 -44.47 21.42
CA GLN A 432 -34.23 -44.72 22.80
C GLN A 432 -35.66 -44.23 23.02
N ALA A 433 -36.00 -43.02 22.56
CA ALA A 433 -37.36 -42.49 22.67
C ALA A 433 -38.38 -43.36 21.92
N ARG A 434 -38.09 -43.78 20.68
CA ARG A 434 -38.97 -44.69 19.92
C ARG A 434 -39.16 -46.04 20.60
N PHE A 435 -38.13 -46.55 21.28
CA PHE A 435 -38.21 -47.78 22.05
C PHE A 435 -39.06 -47.60 23.32
N ALA A 436 -38.90 -46.48 24.02
CA ALA A 436 -39.74 -46.13 25.17
C ALA A 436 -41.22 -45.96 24.77
N ASP A 437 -41.49 -45.25 23.67
CA ASP A 437 -42.83 -45.12 23.08
C ASP A 437 -43.44 -46.50 22.76
N GLY A 438 -42.64 -47.39 22.16
CA GLY A 438 -43.07 -48.77 21.85
C GLY A 438 -43.29 -49.63 23.10
N LEU A 439 -42.51 -49.43 24.15
CA LEU A 439 -42.69 -50.10 25.43
C LEU A 439 -43.96 -49.62 26.14
N ALA A 440 -44.22 -48.31 26.13
CA ALA A 440 -45.47 -47.74 26.66
C ALA A 440 -46.69 -48.30 25.91
N ALA A 441 -46.61 -48.39 24.57
CA ALA A 441 -47.64 -49.03 23.75
C ALA A 441 -47.81 -50.52 24.08
N CYS A 442 -46.72 -51.27 24.31
CA CYS A 442 -46.79 -52.65 24.81
C CYS A 442 -47.52 -52.74 26.16
N HIS A 443 -47.24 -51.83 27.11
CA HIS A 443 -47.92 -51.81 28.40
C HIS A 443 -49.43 -51.57 28.23
N ARG A 444 -49.83 -50.56 27.46
CA ARG A 444 -51.25 -50.28 27.15
C ARG A 444 -51.95 -51.47 26.50
N TYR A 445 -51.28 -52.16 25.58
CA TYR A 445 -51.85 -53.34 24.92
C TYR A 445 -52.01 -54.49 25.92
N ARG A 446 -50.98 -54.76 26.73
CA ARG A 446 -51.00 -55.83 27.73
C ARG A 446 -52.07 -55.61 28.79
N GLU A 447 -52.28 -54.38 29.23
CA GLU A 447 -53.34 -54.02 30.18
C GLU A 447 -54.74 -54.34 29.65
N ARG A 448 -54.96 -54.22 28.34
CA ARG A 448 -56.28 -54.45 27.72
C ARG A 448 -56.50 -55.89 27.28
N HIS A 449 -55.46 -56.56 26.80
CA HIS A 449 -55.58 -57.85 26.14
C HIS A 449 -54.97 -59.01 26.96
N GLY A 450 -54.25 -58.72 28.05
CA GLY A 450 -53.63 -59.71 28.92
C GLY A 450 -52.38 -60.40 28.35
N ASP A 451 -52.05 -60.16 27.08
CA ASP A 451 -50.87 -60.71 26.40
C ASP A 451 -50.16 -59.68 25.50
N LEU A 452 -49.10 -60.10 24.79
CA LEU A 452 -48.39 -59.31 23.76
C LEU A 452 -48.45 -59.97 22.38
N ARG A 453 -49.55 -60.66 22.07
CA ARG A 453 -49.83 -61.24 20.75
C ARG A 453 -50.46 -60.19 19.84
N VAL A 454 -49.67 -59.15 19.54
CA VAL A 454 -50.11 -58.02 18.71
C VAL A 454 -50.04 -58.39 17.22
N PRO A 455 -51.13 -58.22 16.45
CA PRO A 455 -51.11 -58.32 14.99
C PRO A 455 -50.13 -57.32 14.36
N VAL A 456 -49.43 -57.67 13.29
CA VAL A 456 -48.41 -56.79 12.66
C VAL A 456 -49.00 -55.47 12.15
N THR A 457 -50.28 -55.44 11.80
CA THR A 457 -50.99 -54.25 11.34
C THR A 457 -51.62 -53.44 12.47
N PHE A 458 -51.46 -53.86 13.73
CA PHE A 458 -52.10 -53.21 14.86
C PHE A 458 -51.44 -51.86 15.16
N ILE A 459 -52.26 -50.83 15.16
CA ILE A 459 -51.92 -49.48 15.59
C ILE A 459 -52.65 -49.25 16.91
N ASP A 460 -51.93 -48.79 17.93
CA ASP A 460 -52.51 -48.51 19.22
C ASP A 460 -53.40 -47.25 19.18
N PRO A 461 -54.22 -47.00 20.22
CA PRO A 461 -55.14 -45.86 20.24
C PRO A 461 -54.47 -44.48 20.26
N GLU A 462 -53.18 -44.41 20.58
CA GLU A 462 -52.36 -43.19 20.48
C GLU A 462 -51.72 -43.06 19.09
N GLY A 463 -52.07 -43.94 18.14
CA GLY A 463 -51.58 -43.93 16.77
C GLY A 463 -50.22 -44.59 16.59
N TYR A 464 -49.67 -45.25 17.62
CA TYR A 464 -48.37 -45.92 17.52
C TYR A 464 -48.50 -47.29 16.85
N ASN A 465 -47.72 -47.56 15.79
CA ASN A 465 -47.73 -48.87 15.12
C ASN A 465 -47.00 -49.93 15.96
N LEU A 466 -47.68 -50.41 17.00
CA LEU A 466 -47.19 -51.40 17.93
C LEU A 466 -46.97 -52.77 17.27
N GLY A 467 -47.77 -53.11 16.25
CA GLY A 467 -47.63 -54.32 15.47
C GLY A 467 -46.29 -54.41 14.74
N ASP A 468 -45.91 -53.35 14.02
CA ASP A 468 -44.62 -53.25 13.34
C ASP A 468 -43.46 -53.19 14.34
N PHE A 469 -43.62 -52.46 15.45
CA PHE A 469 -42.62 -52.40 16.52
C PHE A 469 -42.31 -53.78 17.11
N ILE A 470 -43.32 -54.56 17.50
CA ILE A 470 -43.12 -55.91 18.06
C ILE A 470 -42.54 -56.85 16.99
N ALA A 471 -42.99 -56.76 15.74
CA ALA A 471 -42.42 -57.54 14.64
C ALA A 471 -40.92 -57.23 14.46
N TYR A 472 -40.53 -55.95 14.51
CA TYR A 472 -39.15 -55.51 14.45
C TYR A 472 -38.31 -56.00 15.64
N GLN A 473 -38.82 -55.93 16.87
CA GLN A 473 -38.11 -56.46 18.06
C GLN A 473 -37.93 -57.98 17.99
N ARG A 474 -38.94 -58.73 17.51
CA ARG A 474 -38.85 -60.18 17.30
C ARG A 474 -37.81 -60.53 16.23
N ALA A 475 -37.78 -59.77 15.13
CA ALA A 475 -36.77 -59.95 14.08
C ALA A 475 -35.35 -59.72 14.62
N LEU A 476 -35.14 -58.64 15.39
CA LEU A 476 -33.88 -58.35 16.06
C LEU A 476 -33.44 -59.47 17.01
N HIS A 477 -34.37 -60.00 17.83
CA HIS A 477 -34.09 -61.13 18.73
C HIS A 477 -33.74 -62.41 17.96
N ALA A 478 -34.40 -62.66 16.83
CA ALA A 478 -34.09 -63.77 15.91
C ALA A 478 -32.81 -63.54 15.08
N GLY A 479 -32.10 -62.43 15.29
CA GLY A 479 -30.87 -62.11 14.57
C GLY A 479 -31.11 -61.73 13.11
N THR A 480 -32.27 -61.17 12.76
CA THR A 480 -32.62 -60.79 11.39
C THR A 480 -33.07 -59.33 11.31
N VAL A 481 -32.60 -58.58 10.32
CA VAL A 481 -33.03 -57.19 10.06
C VAL A 481 -33.47 -57.06 8.62
N ARG A 482 -34.64 -56.44 8.39
CA ARG A 482 -35.09 -56.07 7.04
C ARG A 482 -34.53 -54.72 6.64
N ASP A 483 -33.97 -54.62 5.43
CA ASP A 483 -33.55 -53.33 4.87
C ASP A 483 -34.75 -52.54 4.30
N ARG A 484 -34.52 -51.28 3.89
CA ARG A 484 -35.56 -50.41 3.29
C ARG A 484 -36.15 -50.97 1.99
N ALA A 485 -35.54 -51.98 1.38
CA ALA A 485 -36.02 -52.68 0.20
C ALA A 485 -36.72 -54.02 0.53
N GLY A 486 -36.97 -54.29 1.81
CA GLY A 486 -37.71 -55.47 2.29
C GLY A 486 -36.87 -56.75 2.37
N ARG A 487 -35.56 -56.71 2.16
CA ARG A 487 -34.69 -57.90 2.18
C ARG A 487 -34.23 -58.21 3.60
N THR A 488 -34.39 -59.46 4.01
CA THR A 488 -33.96 -59.95 5.33
C THR A 488 -32.46 -60.24 5.33
N ARG A 489 -31.70 -59.61 6.23
CA ARG A 489 -30.28 -59.86 6.48
C ARG A 489 -30.07 -60.46 7.86
N THR A 490 -29.29 -61.53 7.95
CA THR A 490 -28.88 -62.15 9.22
C THR A 490 -27.76 -61.33 9.87
N LEU A 491 -27.96 -60.94 11.13
CA LEU A 491 -26.95 -60.31 11.97
C LEU A 491 -25.99 -61.39 12.48
N LEU A 492 -24.69 -61.23 12.20
CA LEU A 492 -23.65 -62.08 12.81
C LEU A 492 -23.65 -61.87 14.34
N PRO A 493 -23.40 -62.93 15.14
CA PRO A 493 -23.40 -62.82 16.60
C PRO A 493 -22.37 -61.78 17.06
N ARG A 494 -22.78 -60.88 17.96
CA ARG A 494 -21.90 -59.88 18.56
C ARG A 494 -20.94 -60.56 19.54
N THR A 495 -19.65 -60.29 19.40
CA THR A 495 -18.64 -60.62 20.41
C THR A 495 -18.93 -59.85 21.72
N PRO A 496 -18.95 -60.53 22.89
CA PRO A 496 -19.24 -59.89 24.17
C PRO A 496 -17.99 -59.11 24.63
N GLY A 497 -18.08 -57.78 24.75
CA GLY A 497 -16.94 -57.00 25.25
C GLY A 497 -16.88 -55.49 24.99
N ARG A 498 -17.99 -54.81 24.67
CA ARG A 498 -18.02 -53.34 24.74
C ARG A 498 -19.19 -52.87 25.58
N PRO A 499 -18.93 -52.27 26.77
CA PRO A 499 -19.99 -51.62 27.54
C PRO A 499 -20.51 -50.39 26.80
N ARG A 500 -21.80 -50.09 27.00
CA ARG A 500 -22.45 -48.84 26.58
C ARG A 500 -22.43 -47.85 27.73
#